data_AF-A0A8J4YG08-F1
#
_entry.id   AF-A0A8J4YG08-F1
#
_cell.length_a   1.000
_cell.length_b   1.000
_cell.length_c   1.000
_cell.angle_alpha   90.00
_cell.angle_beta   90.00
_cell.angle_gamma   90.00
#
_symmetry.space_group_name_H-M   'P 1'
#
loop_
_entity.id
_entity.type
_entity.pdbx_description
1 polymer ?
#
loop_
_entity_poly.entity_id
_entity_poly.type
_entity_poly.pdbx_seq_one_letter_code
_entity_poly.pdbx_strand_id
1 'polypeptide(L)'
;MGEQAENTIRINFSGTLAVCHALFPLLRPHARVCHVSSSAGHLSEITGDEPAAAELRAKLAAETLTEEELCGLMENFVTTAKDGTFRQAGWPGSTYVVSKVGVSALTGIQQRALDSDPRPDLVVNSCHPGYVDTDMTSHKALTSTT
;
A
#
# COMPACT_ATOMS: atom_id res chain seq x y z
N MET A 1 -11.73 -5.75 -14.20
CA MET A 1 -10.66 -5.38 -13.25
C MET A 1 -10.61 -3.88 -13.01
N GLY A 2 -10.76 -3.03 -14.04
CA GLY A 2 -10.72 -1.56 -13.92
C GLY A 2 -11.58 -0.94 -12.80
N GLU A 3 -12.89 -1.19 -12.76
CA GLU A 3 -13.76 -0.63 -11.71
C GLU A 3 -13.35 -1.07 -10.29
N GLN A 4 -13.02 -2.35 -10.14
CA GLN A 4 -12.51 -2.88 -8.87
C GLN A 4 -11.16 -2.26 -8.50
N ALA A 5 -10.27 -2.04 -9.46
CA ALA A 5 -8.98 -1.40 -9.24
C ALA A 5 -9.17 0.03 -8.74
N GLU A 6 -10.02 0.81 -9.42
CA GLU A 6 -10.36 2.18 -9.04
C GLU A 6 -10.94 2.24 -7.62
N ASN A 7 -11.95 1.42 -7.31
CA ASN A 7 -12.53 1.39 -5.97
C ASN A 7 -11.54 0.94 -4.90
N THR A 8 -10.76 -0.12 -5.16
CA THR A 8 -9.81 -0.66 -4.18
C THR A 8 -8.70 0.34 -3.89
N ILE A 9 -8.11 0.96 -4.91
CA ILE A 9 -7.04 1.97 -4.76
C ILE A 9 -7.57 3.23 -4.09
N ARG A 10 -8.74 3.72 -4.52
CA ARG A 10 -9.37 4.91 -3.93
C ARG A 10 -9.59 4.75 -2.43
N ILE A 11 -10.05 3.58 -1.98
CA ILE A 11 -10.32 3.34 -0.55
C ILE A 11 -9.03 3.03 0.21
N ASN A 12 -8.29 2.00 -0.21
CA ASN A 12 -7.20 1.45 0.59
C ASN A 12 -5.94 2.32 0.54
N PHE A 13 -5.67 2.98 -0.59
CA PHE A 13 -4.48 3.79 -0.76
C PHE A 13 -4.80 5.28 -0.64
N SER A 14 -5.60 5.84 -1.56
CA SER A 14 -5.86 7.29 -1.60
C SER A 14 -6.61 7.77 -0.35
N GLY A 15 -7.56 6.99 0.16
CA GLY A 15 -8.27 7.28 1.41
C GLY A 15 -7.32 7.30 2.61
N THR A 16 -6.46 6.29 2.73
CA THR A 16 -5.42 6.23 3.78
C THR A 16 -4.48 7.44 3.69
N LEU A 17 -4.03 7.78 2.47
CA LEU A 17 -3.17 8.93 2.24
C LEU A 17 -3.83 10.25 2.67
N ALA A 18 -5.09 10.45 2.29
CA ALA A 18 -5.85 11.65 2.67
C ALA A 18 -6.02 11.77 4.18
N VAL A 19 -6.26 10.66 4.88
CA VAL A 19 -6.28 10.62 6.35
C VAL A 19 -4.92 11.01 6.92
N CYS A 20 -3.82 10.52 6.35
CA CYS A 20 -2.48 10.91 6.79
C CYS A 20 -2.25 12.41 6.60
N HIS A 21 -2.56 12.98 5.44
CA HIS A 21 -2.42 14.41 5.19
C HIS A 21 -3.22 15.26 6.18
N ALA A 22 -4.43 14.82 6.54
CA ALA A 22 -5.26 15.53 7.51
C ALA A 22 -4.75 15.41 8.96
N LEU A 23 -4.23 14.24 9.34
CA LEU A 23 -3.92 13.94 10.75
C LEU A 23 -2.44 14.09 11.12
N PHE A 24 -1.51 13.97 10.17
CA PHE A 24 -0.06 14.05 10.45
C PHE A 24 0.37 15.41 11.04
N PRO A 25 -0.19 16.55 10.59
CA PRO A 25 0.07 17.83 11.24
C PRO A 25 -0.36 17.88 12.71
N LEU A 26 -1.30 17.02 13.12
CA LEU A 26 -1.84 16.97 14.49
C LEU A 26 -1.10 15.97 15.39
N LEU A 27 -0.12 15.21 14.88
CA LEU A 27 0.65 14.27 15.69
C LEU A 27 1.37 15.00 16.81
N ARG A 28 1.25 14.43 18.02
CA ARG A 28 1.99 14.88 19.21
C ARG A 28 3.38 14.22 19.23
N PRO A 29 4.35 14.78 19.97
CA PRO A 29 5.59 14.08 20.32
C PRO A 29 5.31 12.63 20.76
N HIS A 30 6.17 11.70 20.36
CA HIS A 30 6.02 10.26 20.66
C HIS A 30 4.81 9.56 20.03
N ALA A 31 4.14 10.16 19.04
CA ALA A 31 3.01 9.49 18.38
C ALA A 31 3.44 8.21 17.64
N ARG A 32 2.48 7.28 17.54
CA ARG A 32 2.62 6.01 16.81
C ARG A 32 1.50 5.90 15.80
N VAL A 33 1.86 5.69 14.54
CA VAL A 33 0.92 5.45 13.44
C VAL A 33 1.10 4.01 12.97
N CYS A 34 -0.01 3.29 12.80
CA CYS A 34 0.00 1.92 12.32
C CYS A 34 -0.93 1.78 11.12
N HIS A 35 -0.34 1.53 9.95
CA HIS A 35 -1.07 1.19 8.74
C HIS A 35 -1.38 -0.30 8.71
N VAL A 36 -2.66 -0.65 8.67
CA VAL A 36 -3.08 -2.05 8.53
C VAL A 36 -2.95 -2.46 7.05
N SER A 37 -1.77 -2.98 6.70
CA SER A 37 -1.47 -3.53 5.38
C SER A 37 -1.90 -5.00 5.31
N SER A 38 -1.09 -5.86 4.68
CA SER A 38 -1.30 -7.30 4.53
C SER A 38 0.03 -7.97 4.17
N SER A 39 0.15 -9.29 4.34
CA SER A 39 1.22 -10.07 3.73
C SER A 39 1.24 -9.90 2.20
N ALA A 40 0.08 -9.68 1.60
CA ALA A 40 -0.09 -9.30 0.19
C ALA A 40 0.56 -7.96 -0.19
N GLY A 41 1.02 -7.17 0.79
CA GLY A 41 1.72 -5.90 0.57
C GLY A 41 3.23 -6.04 0.37
N HIS A 42 3.75 -7.27 0.25
CA HIS A 42 5.16 -7.53 0.01
C HIS A 42 5.52 -7.36 -1.47
N LEU A 43 6.73 -6.85 -1.78
CA LEU A 43 7.14 -6.58 -3.17
C LEU A 43 7.24 -7.84 -4.03
N SER A 44 7.44 -9.02 -3.42
CA SER A 44 7.39 -10.31 -4.15
C SER A 44 6.04 -10.61 -4.79
N GLU A 45 4.97 -9.95 -4.33
CA GLU A 45 3.62 -10.13 -4.87
C GLU A 45 3.39 -9.35 -6.17
N ILE A 46 4.33 -8.47 -6.56
CA ILE A 46 4.35 -7.84 -7.89
C ILE A 46 4.80 -8.89 -8.91
N THR A 47 3.81 -9.60 -9.46
CA THR A 47 3.95 -10.81 -10.29
C THR A 47 3.41 -10.62 -11.72
N GLY A 48 3.44 -9.39 -12.24
CA GLY A 48 3.14 -9.14 -13.65
C GLY A 48 4.24 -9.64 -14.58
N ASP A 49 4.17 -9.25 -15.85
CA ASP A 49 5.07 -9.74 -16.87
C ASP A 49 6.45 -9.07 -16.74
N GLU A 50 7.51 -9.84 -16.97
CA GLU A 50 8.89 -9.35 -16.93
C GLU A 50 9.30 -8.72 -18.27
N PRO A 51 10.15 -7.68 -18.29
CA PRO A 51 10.93 -7.13 -17.17
C PRO A 51 10.21 -6.04 -16.35
N ALA A 52 9.01 -5.61 -16.77
CA ALA A 52 8.30 -4.50 -16.15
C ALA A 52 8.02 -4.73 -14.66
N ALA A 53 7.71 -5.96 -14.27
CA ALA A 53 7.51 -6.32 -12.86
C ALA A 53 8.80 -6.11 -12.02
N ALA A 54 9.98 -6.48 -12.54
CA ALA A 54 11.26 -6.22 -11.87
C ALA A 54 11.53 -4.71 -11.71
N GLU A 55 11.25 -3.92 -12.74
CA GLU A 55 11.41 -2.46 -12.70
C GLU A 55 10.48 -1.82 -11.66
N LEU A 56 9.21 -2.27 -11.58
CA LEU A 56 8.28 -1.84 -10.55
C LEU A 56 8.77 -2.19 -9.14
N ARG A 57 9.25 -3.43 -8.92
CA ARG A 57 9.80 -3.84 -7.63
C ARG A 57 11.00 -2.97 -7.23
N ALA A 58 11.90 -2.68 -8.17
CA ALA A 58 13.05 -1.81 -7.92
C ALA A 58 12.62 -0.38 -7.59
N LYS A 59 11.65 0.19 -8.32
CA LYS A 59 11.13 1.53 -8.07
C LYS A 59 10.42 1.63 -6.72
N LEU A 60 9.61 0.64 -6.38
CA LEU A 60 8.90 0.58 -5.10
C LEU A 60 9.83 0.34 -3.89
N ALA A 61 10.98 -0.30 -4.10
CA ALA A 61 12.00 -0.51 -3.08
C ALA A 61 12.95 0.68 -2.90
N ALA A 62 12.92 1.67 -3.81
CA ALA A 62 13.88 2.76 -3.79
C ALA A 62 13.70 3.67 -2.55
N GLU A 63 14.80 3.95 -1.85
CA GLU A 63 14.81 4.89 -0.72
C GLU A 63 14.49 6.32 -1.16
N THR A 64 14.68 6.62 -2.44
CA THR A 64 14.38 7.91 -3.06
C THR A 64 12.94 8.03 -3.54
N LEU A 65 12.12 6.97 -3.45
CA LEU A 65 10.73 7.00 -3.89
C LEU A 65 9.99 8.12 -3.15
N THR A 66 9.35 8.99 -3.92
CA THR A 66 8.52 10.09 -3.41
C THR A 66 7.05 9.70 -3.32
N GLU A 67 6.29 10.44 -2.52
CA GLU A 67 4.84 10.26 -2.42
C GLU A 67 4.15 10.49 -3.77
N GLU A 68 4.56 11.52 -4.51
CA GLU A 68 4.03 11.84 -5.84
C GLU A 68 4.27 10.70 -6.85
N GLU A 69 5.49 10.15 -6.89
CA GLU A 69 5.79 9.00 -7.74
C GLU A 69 4.98 7.76 -7.35
N LEU A 70 4.77 7.53 -6.05
CA LEU A 70 3.94 6.42 -5.59
C LEU A 70 2.47 6.61 -5.99
N CYS A 71 1.92 7.82 -5.87
CA CYS A 71 0.59 8.15 -6.37
C CYS A 71 0.49 7.89 -7.88
N GLY A 72 1.46 8.34 -8.66
CA GLY A 72 1.52 8.09 -10.10
C GLY A 72 1.58 6.59 -10.45
N LEU A 73 2.27 5.77 -9.64
CA LEU A 73 2.26 4.31 -9.80
C LEU A 73 0.88 3.70 -9.53
N MET A 74 0.17 4.17 -8.49
CA MET A 74 -1.18 3.68 -8.19
C MET A 74 -2.18 4.08 -9.29
N GLU A 75 -2.07 5.29 -9.82
CA GLU A 75 -2.87 5.76 -10.96
C GLU A 75 -2.56 4.98 -12.25
N ASN A 76 -1.28 4.67 -12.49
CA ASN A 76 -0.85 3.82 -13.60
C ASN A 76 -1.49 2.43 -13.51
N PHE A 77 -1.52 1.81 -12.33
CA PHE A 77 -2.21 0.54 -12.15
C PHE A 77 -3.70 0.63 -12.48
N VAL A 78 -4.40 1.65 -11.97
CA VAL A 78 -5.84 1.84 -12.26
C VAL A 78 -6.08 1.99 -13.76
N THR A 79 -5.25 2.79 -14.44
CA THR A 79 -5.34 3.02 -15.89
C THR A 79 -5.12 1.73 -16.67
N THR A 80 -4.00 1.04 -16.43
CA THR A 80 -3.68 -0.21 -17.13
C THR A 80 -4.65 -1.35 -16.80
N ALA A 81 -5.27 -1.35 -15.61
CA ALA A 81 -6.33 -2.29 -15.25
C ALA A 81 -7.66 -2.02 -15.97
N LYS A 82 -7.95 -0.76 -16.32
CA LYS A 82 -9.09 -0.37 -17.17
C LYS A 82 -8.84 -0.78 -18.63
N ASP A 83 -7.61 -0.63 -19.10
CA ASP A 83 -7.21 -0.96 -20.46
C ASP A 83 -6.95 -2.47 -20.67
N GLY A 84 -6.90 -3.25 -19.59
CA GLY A 84 -6.60 -4.69 -19.65
C GLY A 84 -5.12 -5.02 -19.91
N THR A 85 -4.23 -4.04 -19.74
CA THR A 85 -2.78 -4.13 -20.03
C THR A 85 -1.90 -4.15 -18.76
N PHE A 86 -2.52 -4.29 -17.58
CA PHE A 86 -1.83 -4.23 -16.29
C PHE A 86 -0.69 -5.25 -16.15
N ARG A 87 -0.84 -6.45 -16.73
CA ARG A 87 0.22 -7.47 -16.67
C ARG A 87 1.46 -7.04 -17.44
N GLN A 88 1.30 -6.52 -18.64
CA GLN A 88 2.40 -6.01 -19.47
C GLN A 88 3.07 -4.80 -18.83
N ALA A 89 2.32 -4.02 -18.04
CA ALA A 89 2.85 -2.95 -17.21
C ALA A 89 3.54 -3.44 -15.92
N GLY A 90 3.61 -4.76 -15.69
CA GLY A 90 4.30 -5.37 -14.55
C GLY A 90 3.44 -5.62 -13.31
N TRP A 91 2.16 -5.24 -13.33
CA TRP A 91 1.27 -5.39 -12.19
C TRP A 91 0.70 -6.81 -12.04
N PRO A 92 0.46 -7.28 -10.80
CA PRO A 92 -0.20 -8.55 -10.55
C PRO A 92 -1.70 -8.51 -10.87
N GLY A 93 -2.31 -9.68 -11.01
CA GLY A 93 -3.76 -9.83 -11.25
C GLY A 93 -4.67 -9.59 -10.04
N SER A 94 -4.21 -8.86 -9.02
CA SER A 94 -4.95 -8.64 -7.78
C SER A 94 -4.93 -7.16 -7.38
N THR A 95 -6.08 -6.51 -7.43
CA THR A 95 -6.23 -5.10 -7.03
C THR A 95 -5.93 -4.90 -5.54
N TYR A 96 -6.26 -5.91 -4.73
CA TYR A 96 -5.98 -5.91 -3.30
C TYR A 96 -4.46 -5.91 -3.04
N VAL A 97 -3.71 -6.79 -3.71
CA VAL A 97 -2.23 -6.83 -3.62
C VAL A 97 -1.64 -5.46 -3.93
N VAL A 98 -1.98 -4.88 -5.08
CA VAL A 98 -1.42 -3.58 -5.48
C VAL A 98 -1.74 -2.50 -4.44
N SER A 99 -2.98 -2.47 -3.93
CA SER A 99 -3.35 -1.50 -2.90
C SER A 99 -2.55 -1.66 -1.61
N LYS A 100 -2.23 -2.89 -1.19
CA LYS A 100 -1.47 -3.17 0.03
C LYS A 100 0.02 -2.94 -0.16
N VAL A 101 0.56 -3.21 -1.36
CA VAL A 101 1.92 -2.81 -1.73
C VAL A 101 2.06 -1.29 -1.67
N GLY A 102 1.07 -0.55 -2.18
CA GLY A 102 1.03 0.91 -2.09
C GLY A 102 1.06 1.41 -0.63
N VAL A 103 0.24 0.82 0.25
CA VAL A 103 0.24 1.16 1.69
C VAL A 103 1.57 0.84 2.37
N SER A 104 2.19 -0.30 2.06
CA SER A 104 3.50 -0.67 2.59
C SER A 104 4.60 0.31 2.13
N ALA A 105 4.62 0.68 0.85
CA ALA A 105 5.57 1.67 0.33
C ALA A 105 5.35 3.07 0.93
N LEU A 106 4.08 3.49 1.06
CA LEU A 106 3.70 4.77 1.69
C LEU A 106 4.21 4.86 3.12
N THR A 107 4.16 3.76 3.88
CA THR A 107 4.70 3.70 5.24
C THR A 107 6.18 4.08 5.27
N GLY A 108 6.99 3.53 4.36
CA GLY A 108 8.41 3.85 4.28
C GLY A 108 8.67 5.31 3.91
N ILE A 109 7.92 5.86 2.94
CA ILE A 109 7.99 7.27 2.56
C ILE A 109 7.68 8.17 3.76
N GLN A 110 6.60 7.85 4.47
CA GLN A 110 6.15 8.62 5.62
C GLN A 110 7.12 8.55 6.79
N GLN A 111 7.71 7.39 7.09
CA GLN A 111 8.73 7.30 8.14
C GLN A 111 9.93 8.19 7.80
N ARG A 112 10.43 8.17 6.55
CA ARG A 112 11.53 9.05 6.13
C ARG A 112 11.19 10.53 6.29
N ALA A 113 9.96 10.92 5.97
CA ALA A 113 9.51 12.30 6.17
C ALA A 113 9.44 12.67 7.67
N LEU A 114 8.96 11.75 8.51
CA LEU A 114 8.87 11.93 9.97
C LEU A 114 10.24 11.92 10.65
N ASP A 115 11.24 11.24 10.10
CA ASP A 115 12.62 11.28 10.61
C ASP A 115 13.25 12.68 10.51
N SER A 116 12.75 13.51 9.59
CA SER A 116 13.15 14.91 9.43
C SER A 116 12.25 15.89 10.19
N ASP A 117 11.23 15.40 10.90
CA ASP A 117 10.29 16.22 11.66
C ASP A 117 10.93 16.70 13.00
N PRO A 118 10.73 17.96 13.41
CA PRO A 118 11.29 18.46 14.67
C PRO A 118 10.65 17.84 15.93
N ARG A 119 9.47 17.21 15.82
CA ARG A 119 8.81 16.55 16.95
C ARG A 119 9.54 15.23 17.25
N PRO A 120 9.88 14.95 18.52
CA PRO A 120 10.70 13.79 18.83
C PRO A 120 9.92 12.49 18.71
N ASP A 121 10.63 11.44 18.27
CA ASP A 121 10.21 10.04 18.35
C ASP A 121 8.84 9.80 17.69
N LEU A 122 8.65 10.26 16.46
CA LEU A 122 7.49 9.90 15.65
C LEU A 122 7.77 8.60 14.90
N VAL A 123 6.84 7.65 14.98
CA VAL A 123 7.01 6.34 14.34
C VAL A 123 5.75 5.97 13.57
N VAL A 124 5.94 5.55 12.33
CA VAL A 124 4.92 4.94 11.48
C VAL A 124 5.40 3.57 11.00
N ASN A 125 4.54 2.56 11.16
CA ASN A 125 4.80 1.21 10.66
C ASN A 125 3.58 0.67 9.95
N SER A 126 3.79 -0.36 9.13
CA SER A 126 2.69 -1.18 8.60
C SER A 126 2.73 -2.58 9.19
N CYS A 127 1.57 -3.21 9.28
CA CYS A 127 1.45 -4.56 9.79
C CYS A 127 0.55 -5.44 8.91
N HIS A 128 0.71 -6.75 9.04
CA HIS A 128 -0.26 -7.74 8.57
C HIS A 128 -0.97 -8.32 9.81
N PRO A 129 -2.31 -8.22 9.90
CA PRO A 129 -3.03 -8.69 11.08
C PRO A 129 -3.20 -10.22 11.14
N GLY A 130 -2.68 -10.97 10.16
CA GLY A 130 -2.97 -12.39 9.98
C GLY A 130 -4.19 -12.63 9.08
N TYR A 131 -4.55 -13.90 8.91
CA TYR A 131 -5.81 -14.29 8.28
C TYR A 131 -6.90 -14.35 9.35
N VAL A 132 -7.74 -13.32 9.41
CA VAL A 132 -8.66 -13.05 10.53
C VAL A 132 -10.12 -13.32 10.13
N ASP A 133 -10.90 -13.84 11.07
CA ASP A 133 -12.32 -14.16 10.87
C ASP A 133 -13.15 -12.85 10.85
N THR A 134 -13.52 -12.41 9.64
CA THR A 134 -14.25 -11.16 9.40
C THR A 134 -15.11 -11.31 8.14
N ASP A 135 -16.01 -10.35 7.90
CA ASP A 135 -16.76 -10.23 6.65
C ASP A 135 -15.83 -10.23 5.41
N MET A 136 -14.67 -9.58 5.49
CA MET A 136 -13.69 -9.49 4.39
C MET A 136 -13.14 -10.86 3.99
N THR A 137 -13.01 -11.79 4.93
CA THR A 137 -12.56 -13.16 4.68
C THR A 137 -13.73 -14.13 4.52
N SER A 138 -14.97 -13.62 4.45
CA SER A 138 -16.21 -14.41 4.41
C SER A 138 -16.28 -15.44 5.55
N HIS A 139 -15.77 -15.07 6.73
CA HIS A 139 -15.66 -15.91 7.90
C HIS A 139 -14.93 -17.25 7.69
N LYS A 140 -13.91 -17.26 6.81
CA LYS A 140 -13.14 -18.47 6.47
C LYS A 140 -11.83 -18.63 7.23
N ALA A 141 -11.47 -17.68 8.08
CA ALA A 141 -10.30 -17.86 8.93
C ALA A 141 -10.59 -18.82 10.07
N LEU A 142 -9.53 -19.43 10.60
CA LEU A 142 -9.63 -20.28 11.78
C LEU A 142 -10.03 -19.43 12.99
N THR A 143 -11.24 -19.64 13.51
CA THR A 143 -11.59 -19.23 14.86
C THR A 143 -10.84 -20.13 15.82
N SER A 144 -9.97 -19.57 16.67
CA SER A 144 -9.33 -20.32 17.74
C SER A 144 -10.40 -20.77 18.74
N THR A 145 -11.01 -21.93 18.53
CA THR A 145 -11.79 -22.62 19.56
C THR A 145 -10.77 -23.32 20.46
N THR A 146 -10.58 -22.76 21.65
CA THR A 146 -9.80 -23.31 22.78
C THR A 146 -10.08 -24.78 23.04
#